data_AF-A0A6G4WT92-F1
#
_entry.id   AF-A0A6G4WT92-F1
#
_cell.length_a   1.000
_cell.length_b   1.000
_cell.length_c   1.000
_cell.angle_alpha   90.00
_cell.angle_beta   90.00
_cell.angle_gamma   90.00
#
_symmetry.space_group_name_H-M   'P 1'
#
loop_
_entity.id
_entity.type
_entity.pdbx_description
1 polymer ?
#
loop_
_entity_poly.entity_id
_entity_poly.type
_entity_poly.pdbx_seq_one_letter_code
_entity_poly.pdbx_strand_id
1 'polypeptide(L)'
;MLLAEGDSDTIRVSYPPPQRKTMPPQSQCDLESAQFHIPFPIIPPSEQFPGSAQLASWLKDWCTSCGLVGTEDEWHKVEQWRIPEFTALTHPGCRDEMSARLICAWVTWTSIVDDEFDAPTLSRPRPRTGRTEAAVRLPRCRTTWRGER
;
A
#
# COMPACT_ATOMS: atom_id res chain seq x y z
N MET A 1 29.37 -42.52 57.57
CA MET A 1 29.91 -41.33 58.25
C MET A 1 29.77 -40.15 57.30
N LEU A 2 29.46 -38.98 57.85
CA LEU A 2 28.84 -37.82 57.21
C LEU A 2 29.62 -37.12 56.09
N LEU A 3 28.82 -36.42 55.29
CA LEU A 3 29.02 -35.47 54.19
C LEU A 3 29.99 -34.31 54.46
N ALA A 4 30.60 -33.80 53.38
CA ALA A 4 30.70 -32.38 52.97
C ALA A 4 31.56 -32.35 51.69
N GLU A 5 31.03 -32.16 50.47
CA GLU A 5 30.58 -30.89 49.87
C GLU A 5 31.51 -29.70 50.19
N GLY A 6 32.23 -29.25 49.17
CA GLY A 6 33.03 -28.03 49.17
C GLY A 6 32.87 -27.38 47.80
N ASP A 7 31.94 -26.45 47.74
CA ASP A 7 31.33 -25.83 46.57
C ASP A 7 32.31 -25.09 45.66
N SER A 8 32.01 -25.18 44.37
CA SER A 8 32.66 -24.45 43.28
C SER A 8 32.43 -22.96 43.46
N ASP A 9 33.52 -22.18 43.54
CA ASP A 9 33.53 -20.71 43.53
C ASP A 9 32.72 -20.16 42.34
N THR A 10 31.44 -19.93 42.58
CA THR A 10 30.53 -19.35 41.60
C THR A 10 30.52 -17.86 41.82
N ILE A 11 31.33 -17.14 41.04
CA ILE A 11 31.34 -15.68 41.03
C ILE A 11 29.98 -15.20 40.52
N ARG A 12 29.11 -14.71 41.42
CA ARG A 12 27.85 -14.05 41.05
C ARG A 12 28.15 -12.65 40.52
N VAL A 13 28.07 -12.50 39.20
CA VAL A 13 28.07 -11.18 38.54
C VAL A 13 26.65 -10.63 38.59
N SER A 14 26.40 -9.70 39.52
CA SER A 14 25.14 -8.96 39.61
C SER A 14 25.18 -7.77 38.66
N TYR A 15 24.38 -7.81 37.59
CA TYR A 15 24.14 -6.63 36.76
C TYR A 15 23.07 -5.76 37.44
N PRO A 16 23.26 -4.43 37.54
CA PRO A 16 22.20 -3.56 38.00
C PRO A 16 21.01 -3.68 37.03
N PRO A 17 19.77 -3.66 37.54
CA PRO A 17 18.59 -3.67 36.68
C PRO A 17 18.68 -2.48 35.71
N PRO A 18 18.32 -2.67 34.42
CA PRO A 18 18.39 -1.59 33.45
C PRO A 18 17.57 -0.42 33.99
N GLN A 19 18.25 0.70 34.24
CA GLN A 19 17.58 1.90 34.68
C GLN A 19 16.59 2.27 33.56
N ARG A 20 15.29 2.21 33.86
CA ARG A 20 14.25 2.73 32.97
C ARG A 20 14.55 4.21 32.79
N LYS A 21 15.25 4.56 31.72
CA LYS A 21 15.24 5.92 31.21
C LYS A 21 13.78 6.23 30.91
N THR A 22 13.15 7.05 31.75
CA THR A 22 11.91 7.72 31.41
C THR A 22 12.17 8.44 30.09
N MET A 23 11.67 7.89 28.99
CA MET A 23 11.69 8.61 27.73
C MET A 23 10.94 9.91 27.96
N PRO A 24 11.47 11.06 27.49
CA PRO A 24 10.67 12.28 27.47
C PRO A 24 9.36 11.99 26.74
N PRO A 25 8.24 12.62 27.15
CA PRO A 25 6.98 12.47 26.42
C PRO A 25 7.29 12.75 24.94
N GLN A 26 7.00 11.77 24.07
CA GLN A 26 7.13 11.96 22.63
C GLN A 26 6.23 13.15 22.30
N SER A 27 6.84 14.32 22.09
CA SER A 27 6.12 15.46 21.55
C SER A 27 5.57 14.99 20.22
N GLN A 28 4.26 14.80 20.14
CA GLN A 28 3.57 14.61 18.87
C GLN A 28 3.94 15.82 18.02
N CYS A 29 4.88 15.61 17.10
CA CYS A 29 5.15 16.58 16.07
C CYS A 29 3.86 16.62 15.24
N ASP A 30 3.11 17.72 15.38
CA ASP A 30 1.92 17.94 14.59
C ASP A 30 2.34 18.19 13.15
N LEU A 31 2.34 17.11 12.36
CA LEU A 31 2.72 17.15 10.96
C LEU A 31 1.71 17.95 10.11
N GLU A 32 0.49 18.17 10.61
CA GLU A 32 -0.54 18.92 9.87
C GLU A 32 -0.22 20.41 9.79
N SER A 33 0.52 20.95 10.76
CA SER A 33 0.93 22.36 10.81
C SER A 33 2.39 22.59 10.39
N ALA A 34 3.15 21.53 10.14
CA ALA A 34 4.54 21.62 9.71
C ALA A 34 4.65 22.18 8.29
N GLN A 35 5.26 23.36 8.14
CA GLN A 35 5.61 23.90 6.83
C GLN A 35 6.89 23.24 6.31
N PHE A 36 6.75 22.43 5.26
CA PHE A 36 7.89 21.84 4.57
C PHE A 36 8.37 22.76 3.45
N HIS A 37 9.63 23.17 3.52
CA HIS A 37 10.28 23.87 2.42
C HIS A 37 10.76 22.85 1.37
N ILE A 38 9.98 22.68 0.30
CA ILE A 38 10.34 21.79 -0.82
C ILE A 38 11.00 22.66 -1.90
N PRO A 39 12.27 22.40 -2.29
CA PRO A 39 12.99 23.22 -3.27
C PRO A 39 12.57 22.96 -4.72
N PHE A 40 11.50 22.19 -4.94
CA PHE A 40 10.94 21.87 -6.24
C PHE A 40 9.56 22.51 -6.37
N PRO A 41 9.20 23.02 -7.56
CA PRO A 41 7.89 23.62 -7.76
C PRO A 41 6.80 22.58 -7.53
N ILE A 42 5.79 22.96 -6.75
CA ILE A 42 4.54 22.21 -6.66
C ILE A 42 3.91 22.23 -8.06
N ILE A 43 3.50 21.06 -8.56
CA ILE A 43 2.84 20.95 -9.87
C ILE A 43 1.62 21.87 -9.87
N PRO A 44 1.55 22.87 -10.77
CA PRO A 44 0.46 23.80 -10.80
C PRO A 44 -0.86 23.06 -11.11
N PRO A 45 -2.01 23.50 -10.58
CA PRO A 45 -3.29 22.84 -10.83
C PRO A 45 -3.64 22.66 -12.31
N SER A 46 -3.15 23.55 -13.19
CA SER A 46 -3.31 23.46 -14.65
C SER A 46 -2.57 22.29 -15.31
N GLU A 47 -1.60 21.69 -14.63
CA GLU A 47 -0.81 20.55 -15.09
C GLU A 47 -1.23 19.23 -14.41
N GLN A 48 -2.15 19.30 -13.45
CA GLN A 48 -2.73 18.13 -12.80
C GLN A 48 -3.80 17.50 -13.69
N PHE A 49 -4.00 16.19 -13.56
CA PHE A 49 -5.08 15.52 -14.27
C PHE A 49 -6.45 16.01 -13.77
N PRO A 50 -7.32 16.58 -14.64
CA PRO A 50 -8.54 17.26 -14.20
C PRO A 50 -9.68 16.31 -13.82
N GLY A 51 -9.58 15.03 -14.17
CA GLY A 51 -10.66 14.05 -14.06
C GLY A 51 -10.61 13.17 -12.80
N SER A 52 -10.18 13.68 -11.65
CA SER A 52 -10.05 12.86 -10.42
C SER A 52 -11.37 12.17 -10.02
N ALA A 53 -12.51 12.86 -10.17
CA ALA A 53 -13.83 12.26 -9.92
C ALA A 53 -14.18 11.15 -10.93
N GLN A 54 -13.78 11.31 -12.19
CA GLN A 54 -13.98 10.29 -13.23
C GLN A 54 -13.09 9.06 -12.98
N LEU A 55 -11.85 9.29 -12.52
CA LEU A 55 -10.96 8.22 -12.06
C LEU A 55 -11.52 7.48 -10.86
N ALA A 56 -12.10 8.17 -9.87
CA ALA A 56 -12.71 7.53 -8.71
C ALA A 56 -13.86 6.60 -9.10
N SER A 57 -14.76 7.09 -9.97
CA SER A 57 -15.86 6.26 -10.50
C SER A 57 -15.33 5.04 -11.26
N TRP A 58 -14.36 5.25 -12.15
CA TRP A 58 -13.75 4.18 -12.93
C TRP A 58 -13.01 3.16 -12.05
N LEU A 59 -12.31 3.63 -11.02
CA LEU A 59 -11.54 2.79 -10.10
C LEU A 59 -12.45 1.84 -9.33
N LYS A 60 -13.64 2.31 -8.91
CA LYS A 60 -14.66 1.45 -8.27
C LYS A 60 -15.04 0.28 -9.18
N ASP A 61 -15.42 0.60 -10.42
CA ASP A 61 -15.81 -0.39 -11.42
C ASP A 61 -14.67 -1.38 -11.71
N TRP A 62 -13.45 -0.87 -11.84
CA TRP A 62 -12.25 -1.68 -12.08
C TRP A 62 -11.99 -2.64 -10.92
N CYS A 63 -11.94 -2.14 -9.68
CA CYS A 63 -11.75 -2.95 -8.46
C CYS A 63 -12.80 -4.05 -8.32
N THR A 64 -14.07 -3.74 -8.58
CA THR A 64 -15.16 -4.73 -8.59
C THR A 64 -14.97 -5.76 -9.70
N SER A 65 -14.64 -5.33 -10.93
CA SER A 65 -14.45 -6.22 -12.08
C SER A 65 -13.28 -7.19 -11.92
N CYS A 66 -12.21 -6.74 -11.28
CA CYS A 66 -11.03 -7.54 -10.95
C CYS A 66 -11.25 -8.42 -9.72
N GLY A 67 -12.34 -8.20 -8.97
CA GLY A 67 -12.58 -8.87 -7.70
C GLY A 67 -11.52 -8.52 -6.66
N LEU A 68 -11.00 -7.28 -6.65
CA LEU A 68 -10.10 -6.81 -5.60
C LEU A 68 -10.89 -6.42 -4.36
N VAL A 69 -12.05 -5.79 -4.56
CA VAL A 69 -12.95 -5.34 -3.51
C VAL A 69 -14.28 -6.09 -3.64
N GLY A 70 -14.73 -6.71 -2.56
CA GLY A 70 -15.92 -7.57 -2.51
C GLY A 70 -17.02 -7.06 -1.59
N THR A 71 -16.74 -6.08 -0.73
CA THR A 71 -17.73 -5.48 0.17
C THR A 71 -17.68 -3.95 0.15
N GLU A 72 -18.75 -3.28 0.58
CA GLU A 72 -18.76 -1.82 0.72
C GLU A 72 -17.77 -1.32 1.79
N ASP A 73 -17.52 -2.09 2.85
CA ASP A 73 -16.53 -1.73 3.89
C ASP A 73 -15.10 -1.72 3.33
N GLU A 74 -14.75 -2.74 2.53
CA GLU A 74 -13.48 -2.80 1.81
C GLU A 74 -13.36 -1.63 0.82
N TRP A 75 -14.45 -1.26 0.14
CA TRP A 75 -14.45 -0.10 -0.76
C TRP A 75 -14.25 1.21 0.01
N HIS A 76 -14.93 1.39 1.14
CA HIS A 76 -14.78 2.58 1.97
C HIS A 76 -13.34 2.75 2.46
N LYS A 77 -12.65 1.65 2.79
CA LYS A 77 -11.21 1.66 3.09
C LYS A 77 -10.36 2.15 1.91
N VAL A 78 -10.64 1.65 0.69
CA VAL A 78 -9.94 2.09 -0.53
C VAL A 78 -10.19 3.59 -0.81
N GLU A 79 -11.41 4.09 -0.61
CA GLU A 79 -11.73 5.52 -0.78
C GLU A 79 -10.91 6.41 0.16
N GLN A 80 -10.69 5.98 1.40
CA GLN A 80 -9.90 6.74 2.39
C GLN A 80 -8.44 6.93 1.98
N TRP A 81 -7.90 6.09 1.09
CA TRP A 81 -6.55 6.27 0.55
C TRP A 81 -6.43 7.41 -0.45
N ARG A 82 -7.55 7.90 -1.01
CA ARG A 82 -7.58 9.04 -1.95
C ARG A 82 -6.62 8.88 -3.13
N ILE A 83 -6.52 7.66 -3.65
CA ILE A 83 -5.58 7.31 -4.72
C ILE A 83 -5.86 8.07 -6.04
N PRO A 84 -7.11 8.31 -6.47
CA PRO A 84 -7.38 9.16 -7.63
C PRO A 84 -6.78 10.57 -7.51
N GLU A 85 -6.93 11.22 -6.35
CA GLU A 85 -6.35 12.54 -6.07
C GLU A 85 -4.83 12.47 -5.97
N PHE A 86 -4.30 11.46 -5.28
CA PHE A 86 -2.86 11.22 -5.22
C PHE A 86 -2.26 11.07 -6.61
N THR A 87 -2.91 10.30 -7.49
CA THR A 87 -2.47 10.08 -8.88
C THR A 87 -2.44 11.40 -9.65
N ALA A 88 -3.51 12.21 -9.55
CA ALA A 88 -3.59 13.51 -10.21
C ALA A 88 -2.51 14.50 -9.74
N LEU A 89 -2.13 14.43 -8.46
CA LEU A 89 -1.14 15.31 -7.84
C LEU A 89 0.31 14.90 -8.12
N THR A 90 0.59 13.60 -8.19
CA THR A 90 1.98 13.08 -8.22
C THR A 90 2.47 12.70 -9.61
N HIS A 91 1.57 12.56 -10.59
CA HIS A 91 1.91 12.11 -11.94
C HIS A 91 1.52 13.14 -13.01
N PRO A 92 2.18 14.30 -13.07
CA PRO A 92 1.85 15.39 -14.02
C PRO A 92 2.07 15.00 -15.49
N GLY A 93 2.82 13.93 -15.73
CA GLY A 93 3.00 13.34 -17.07
C GLY A 93 1.77 12.59 -17.58
N CYS A 94 0.82 12.23 -16.72
CA CYS A 94 -0.43 11.58 -17.10
C CYS A 94 -1.43 12.60 -17.63
N ARG A 95 -1.17 13.07 -18.85
CA ARG A 95 -2.02 14.04 -19.54
C ARG A 95 -3.23 13.40 -20.23
N ASP A 96 -3.17 12.09 -20.45
CA ASP A 96 -4.26 11.32 -21.01
C ASP A 96 -4.93 10.42 -19.96
N GLU A 97 -6.20 10.14 -20.20
CA GLU A 97 -7.04 9.37 -19.30
C GLU A 97 -6.54 7.93 -19.13
N MET A 98 -5.98 7.31 -20.16
CA MET A 98 -5.52 5.92 -20.10
C MET A 98 -4.31 5.79 -19.16
N SER A 99 -3.33 6.68 -19.29
CA SER A 99 -2.17 6.72 -18.40
C SER A 99 -2.59 6.98 -16.95
N ALA A 100 -3.50 7.93 -16.72
CA ALA A 100 -4.00 8.22 -15.38
C ALA A 100 -4.73 7.03 -14.74
N ARG A 101 -5.58 6.33 -15.52
CA ARG A 101 -6.24 5.08 -15.10
C ARG A 101 -5.24 3.99 -14.76
N LEU A 102 -4.23 3.78 -15.60
CA LEU A 102 -3.21 2.75 -15.38
C LEU A 102 -2.44 2.98 -14.08
N ILE A 103 -1.98 4.20 -13.83
CA ILE A 103 -1.27 4.53 -12.59
C ILE A 103 -2.20 4.40 -11.38
N CYS A 104 -3.42 4.92 -11.47
CA CYS A 104 -4.40 4.82 -10.40
C CYS A 104 -4.64 3.36 -10.00
N ALA A 105 -4.90 2.48 -10.98
CA ALA A 105 -5.06 1.05 -10.74
C ALA A 105 -3.80 0.38 -10.17
N TRP A 106 -2.62 0.72 -10.67
CA TRP A 106 -1.36 0.16 -10.17
C TRP A 106 -1.13 0.52 -8.70
N VAL A 107 -1.27 1.80 -8.34
CA VAL A 107 -1.11 2.26 -6.95
C VAL A 107 -2.15 1.59 -6.05
N THR A 108 -3.42 1.55 -6.46
CA THR A 108 -4.48 0.85 -5.69
C THR A 108 -4.17 -0.62 -5.48
N TRP A 109 -3.74 -1.33 -6.52
CA TRP A 109 -3.38 -2.73 -6.39
C TRP A 109 -2.23 -2.93 -5.41
N THR A 110 -1.18 -2.11 -5.49
CA THR A 110 -0.04 -2.22 -4.55
C THR A 110 -0.46 -1.94 -3.11
N SER A 111 -1.34 -0.98 -2.86
CA SER A 111 -1.86 -0.70 -1.51
C SER A 111 -2.73 -1.83 -0.97
N ILE A 112 -3.54 -2.47 -1.82
CA ILE A 112 -4.31 -3.66 -1.43
C ILE A 112 -3.38 -4.81 -1.04
N VAL A 113 -2.36 -5.06 -1.87
CA VAL A 113 -1.39 -6.13 -1.62
C VAL A 113 -0.61 -5.87 -0.32
N ASP A 114 -0.14 -4.64 -0.10
CA ASP A 114 0.58 -4.23 1.12
C ASP A 114 -0.30 -4.44 2.37
N ASP A 115 -1.56 -4.01 2.32
CA ASP A 115 -2.52 -4.20 3.41
C ASP A 115 -2.81 -5.68 3.71
N GLU A 116 -2.85 -6.55 2.69
CA GLU A 116 -2.97 -8.00 2.88
C GLU A 116 -1.80 -8.60 3.68
N PHE A 117 -0.60 -8.04 3.57
CA PHE A 117 0.57 -8.48 4.34
C PHE A 117 0.55 -7.97 5.79
N ASP A 118 0.08 -6.75 6.03
CA ASP A 118 0.07 -6.13 7.36
C ASP A 118 -1.09 -6.61 8.24
N ALA A 119 -2.28 -6.74 7.66
CA ALA A 119 -3.47 -7.19 8.37
C ALA A 119 -4.41 -7.88 7.36
N PRO A 120 -4.55 -9.22 7.38
CA PRO A 120 -5.33 -9.99 6.39
C PRO A 120 -6.87 -9.77 6.45
N THR A 121 -7.31 -8.59 6.85
CA THR A 121 -8.69 -8.13 6.87
C THR A 121 -9.36 -8.16 5.49
N LEU A 122 -8.61 -7.96 4.40
CA LEU A 122 -9.08 -8.18 3.02
C LEU A 122 -9.09 -9.67 2.60
N SER A 123 -8.49 -10.55 3.41
CA SER A 123 -8.18 -11.94 3.07
C SER A 123 -9.21 -12.96 3.56
N ARG A 124 -10.47 -12.58 3.79
CA ARG A 124 -11.49 -13.61 4.04
C ARG A 124 -11.46 -14.59 2.87
N PRO A 125 -11.38 -15.91 3.12
CA PRO A 125 -11.38 -16.90 2.05
C PRO A 125 -12.69 -16.74 1.30
N ARG A 126 -12.62 -16.13 0.12
CA ARG A 126 -13.77 -16.03 -0.76
C ARG A 126 -14.12 -17.46 -1.15
N PRO A 127 -15.40 -17.89 -1.05
CA PRO A 127 -15.79 -19.10 -1.72
C PRO A 127 -15.37 -18.92 -3.17
N ARG A 128 -14.50 -19.81 -3.66
CA ARG A 128 -14.16 -19.94 -5.08
C ARG A 128 -15.49 -20.21 -5.77
N THR A 129 -16.21 -19.16 -6.16
CA THR A 129 -17.50 -19.26 -6.82
C THR A 129 -17.23 -19.77 -8.22
N GLY A 130 -17.11 -21.10 -8.35
CA GLY A 130 -17.34 -21.86 -9.57
C GLY A 130 -16.85 -21.24 -10.87
N ARG A 131 -15.76 -20.46 -10.86
CA ARG A 131 -15.12 -19.97 -12.07
C ARG A 131 -14.36 -21.19 -12.58
N THR A 132 -15.11 -22.01 -13.29
CA THR A 132 -14.59 -22.94 -14.29
C THR A 132 -13.32 -22.33 -14.85
N GLU A 133 -12.27 -23.13 -14.91
CA GLU A 133 -11.08 -22.90 -15.71
C GLU A 133 -11.45 -22.80 -17.21
N ALA A 134 -12.35 -21.90 -17.57
CA ALA A 134 -12.29 -21.27 -18.87
C ALA A 134 -11.01 -20.46 -18.82
N ALA A 135 -9.91 -21.11 -19.20
CA ALA A 135 -8.65 -20.49 -19.51
C ALA A 135 -8.97 -19.16 -20.18
N VAL A 136 -8.68 -18.05 -19.49
CA VAL A 136 -8.68 -16.74 -20.11
C VAL A 136 -7.60 -16.84 -21.18
N ARG A 137 -8.00 -17.24 -22.39
CA ARG A 137 -7.20 -17.07 -23.59
C ARG A 137 -7.07 -15.56 -23.72
N LEU A 138 -6.04 -15.01 -23.08
CA LEU A 138 -5.55 -13.68 -23.44
C LEU A 138 -5.41 -13.71 -24.96
N PRO A 139 -6.04 -12.77 -25.69
CA PRO A 139 -5.87 -12.70 -27.13
C PRO A 139 -4.37 -12.63 -27.40
N ARG A 140 -3.84 -13.63 -28.10
CA ARG A 140 -2.45 -13.59 -28.57
C ARG A 140 -2.37 -12.41 -29.54
N CYS A 141 -1.90 -11.26 -29.06
CA CYS A 141 -1.49 -10.18 -29.93
C CYS A 141 -0.43 -10.74 -30.88
N ARG A 142 -0.84 -10.97 -32.12
CA ARG A 142 0.03 -11.45 -33.19
C ARG A 142 0.82 -10.22 -33.64
N THR A 143 1.94 -9.95 -32.97
CA THR A 143 2.85 -8.88 -33.36
C THR A 143 3.51 -9.28 -34.68
N THR A 144 2.90 -8.94 -35.80
CA THR A 144 3.58 -9.01 -37.10
C THR A 144 4.46 -7.76 -37.21
N TRP A 145 5.70 -7.89 -36.79
CA TRP A 145 6.75 -6.95 -37.20
C TRP A 145 6.97 -7.12 -38.70
N ARG A 146 6.38 -6.24 -39.53
CA ARG A 146 6.87 -6.03 -40.90
C ARG A 146 8.07 -5.11 -40.80
N GLY A 147 9.26 -5.69 -40.84
CA GLY A 147 10.45 -4.95 -41.22
C GLY A 147 10.35 -4.63 -42.71
N GLU A 148 10.03 -3.39 -43.05
CA GLU A 148 10.29 -2.86 -44.38
C GLU A 148 11.79 -2.55 -44.48
N ARG A 149 12.39 -3.05 -45.56
CA ARG A 149 13.77 -2.72 -45.96
C ARG A 149 13.77 -1.46 -46.80
#